data_AF-A0A2T7T7P4-F1
#
_entry.id   AF-A0A2T7T7P4-F1
#
_cell.length_a   1.000
_cell.length_b   1.000
_cell.length_c   1.000
_cell.angle_alpha   90.00
_cell.angle_beta   90.00
_cell.angle_gamma   90.00
#
_symmetry.space_group_name_H-M   'P 1'
#
loop_
_entity.id
_entity.type
_entity.pdbx_description
1 polymer ?
#
loop_
_entity_poly.entity_id
_entity_poly.type
_entity_poly.pdbx_seq_one_letter_code
_entity_poly.pdbx_strand_id
1 'polypeptide(L)' 'MEFTQDIDDWLALIATGRSIGITPQSTVSQYRRHGIVFRPLRDAPPIVVRLIWPRHDPHPATDAAVTLLTELYQPPR' A
#
# COMPACT_ATOMS: atom_id res chain seq x y z
N MET A 1 -20.92 -12.26 -1.49
CA MET A 1 -19.61 -11.58 -1.45
C MET A 1 -18.72 -12.30 -2.45
N GLU A 2 -18.24 -11.59 -3.47
CA GLU A 2 -17.22 -12.12 -4.38
C GLU A 2 -15.88 -12.10 -3.62
N PHE A 3 -15.23 -13.26 -3.47
CA PHE A 3 -13.93 -13.37 -2.82
C PHE A 3 -12.83 -13.04 -3.83
N THR A 4 -12.00 -12.05 -3.53
CA THR A 4 -10.84 -11.71 -4.34
C THR A 4 -9.60 -12.28 -3.66
N GLN A 5 -8.86 -13.13 -4.37
CA GLN A 5 -7.68 -13.81 -3.79
C GLN A 5 -6.45 -12.90 -3.79
N ASP A 6 -6.44 -11.90 -4.66
CA ASP A 6 -5.39 -10.88 -4.76
C ASP A 6 -5.98 -9.55 -5.26
N ILE A 7 -5.20 -8.48 -5.14
CA ILE A 7 -5.53 -7.12 -5.55
C ILE A 7 -5.89 -7.01 -7.03
N ASP A 8 -5.28 -7.84 -7.88
CA ASP A 8 -5.52 -7.82 -9.32
C ASP A 8 -6.93 -8.29 -9.68
N ASP A 9 -7.45 -9.34 -9.02
CA ASP A 9 -8.83 -9.80 -9.20
C ASP A 9 -9.81 -8.75 -8.69
N TRP A 10 -9.51 -8.17 -7.54
CA TRP A 10 -10.33 -7.12 -6.94
C TRP A 10 -10.46 -5.89 -7.83
N LEU A 11 -9.34 -5.42 -8.40
CA LEU A 11 -9.35 -4.30 -9.34
C LEU A 11 -10.09 -4.66 -10.64
N ALA A 12 -9.99 -5.91 -11.12
CA ALA A 12 -10.75 -6.35 -12.30
C ALA A 12 -12.26 -6.31 -12.04
N LEU A 13 -12.71 -6.73 -10.85
CA LEU A 13 -14.11 -6.62 -10.45
C LEU A 13 -14.58 -5.16 -10.38
N ILE A 14 -13.78 -4.25 -9.82
CA ILE A 14 -14.11 -2.81 -9.80
C ILE A 14 -14.25 -2.25 -11.21
N ALA A 15 -13.37 -2.65 -12.14
CA ALA A 15 -13.42 -2.20 -13.53
C ALA A 15 -14.69 -2.64 -14.27
N THR A 16 -15.43 -3.65 -13.77
CA THR A 16 -16.75 -4.00 -14.32
C THR A 16 -17.83 -2.96 -14.00
N GLY A 17 -17.56 -2.00 -13.12
CA GLY A 17 -18.53 -0.99 -12.67
C GLY A 17 -19.54 -1.49 -11.64
N ARG A 18 -19.38 -2.73 -11.14
CA ARG A 18 -20.31 -3.36 -10.18
C ARG A 18 -19.95 -3.13 -8.70
N SER A 19 -18.77 -2.57 -8.41
CA SER A 19 -18.29 -2.38 -7.04
C SER A 19 -17.41 -1.14 -6.89
N ILE A 20 -17.29 -0.68 -5.64
CA ILE A 20 -16.34 0.34 -5.21
C ILE A 20 -15.45 -0.22 -4.11
N GLY A 21 -14.26 0.36 -3.96
CA GLY A 21 -13.25 -0.10 -3.02
C GLY A 21 -12.50 1.05 -2.37
N ILE A 22 -12.00 0.80 -1.16
CA ILE A 22 -11.10 1.72 -0.46
C ILE A 22 -9.74 1.03 -0.37
N THR A 23 -8.67 1.75 -0.72
CA THR A 23 -7.30 1.24 -0.72
C THR A 23 -6.34 2.34 -0.28
N PRO A 24 -5.15 1.99 0.29
CA PRO A 24 -4.12 2.98 0.56
C PRO A 24 -3.70 3.74 -0.70
N GLN A 25 -3.19 4.96 -0.54
CA GLN A 25 -2.70 5.78 -1.65
C GLN A 25 -1.59 5.08 -2.46
N SER A 26 -0.79 4.21 -1.84
CA SER A 26 0.28 3.44 -2.51
C SER A 26 -0.21 2.57 -3.67
N THR A 27 -1.46 2.08 -3.60
CA THR A 27 -2.05 1.30 -4.69
C THR A 27 -2.20 2.11 -5.96
N VAL A 28 -2.41 3.44 -5.86
CA VAL A 28 -2.52 4.34 -7.01
C VAL A 28 -1.21 4.41 -7.80
N SER A 29 -0.05 4.32 -7.11
CA SER A 29 1.26 4.30 -7.76
C SER A 29 1.63 2.93 -8.32
N GLN A 30 1.23 1.84 -7.66
CA GLN A 30 1.66 0.49 -8.00
C GLN A 30 0.75 -0.21 -9.01
N TYR A 31 -0.57 0.07 -8.97
CA TYR A 31 -1.58 -0.67 -9.73
C TYR A 31 -2.50 0.26 -10.53
N ARG A 32 -1.92 1.10 -11.40
CA ARG A 32 -2.73 1.88 -12.34
C ARG A 32 -3.37 0.96 -13.37
N ARG A 33 -4.69 1.06 -13.50
CA ARG A 33 -5.46 0.30 -14.50
C ARG A 33 -6.42 1.21 -15.25
N HIS A 34 -6.52 0.97 -16.56
CA HIS A 34 -7.57 1.58 -17.37
C HIS A 34 -8.94 1.13 -16.86
N GLY A 35 -9.92 2.05 -16.87
CA GLY A 35 -11.27 1.78 -16.37
C GLY A 35 -11.48 1.99 -14.87
N ILE A 36 -10.43 2.34 -14.11
CA ILE A 36 -10.55 2.68 -12.68
C ILE A 36 -10.17 4.14 -12.46
N VAL A 37 -11.01 4.86 -11.73
CA VAL A 37 -10.76 6.24 -11.30
C VAL A 37 -10.49 6.26 -9.80
N PHE A 38 -9.27 6.63 -9.41
CA PHE A 38 -8.92 6.82 -8.01
C PHE A 38 -9.35 8.21 -7.54
N ARG A 39 -9.97 8.29 -6.35
CA ARG A 39 -10.43 9.54 -5.74
C ARG A 39 -9.89 9.63 -4.32
N PRO A 40 -9.31 10.78 -3.90
CA PRO A 40 -8.88 10.97 -2.52
C PRO A 40 -10.06 10.86 -1.56
N LEU A 41 -9.92 10.00 -0.54
CA LEU A 41 -10.87 9.91 0.57
C LEU A 41 -10.43 10.90 1.66
N ARG A 42 -11.28 11.90 1.92
CA ARG A 42 -11.03 12.90 2.96
C ARG A 42 -11.44 12.36 4.33
N ASP A 43 -10.87 12.93 5.37
CA ASP A 43 -11.20 12.62 6.78
C ASP A 43 -10.99 11.15 7.18
N ALA A 44 -10.24 10.39 6.38
CA ALA A 44 -9.82 9.04 6.72
C ALA A 44 -8.54 9.09 7.58
N PRO A 45 -8.43 8.22 8.61
CA PRO A 45 -7.20 8.12 9.37
C PRO A 45 -6.04 7.63 8.47
N PRO A 46 -4.80 8.07 8.72
CA PRO A 46 -3.65 7.61 7.94
C PRO A 46 -3.41 6.11 8.18
N ILE A 47 -2.95 5.43 7.13
CA ILE A 47 -2.54 4.03 7.21
C ILE A 47 -1.06 3.99 7.61
N VAL A 48 -0.79 3.54 8.83
CA VAL A 48 0.58 3.52 9.40
C VAL A 48 1.34 2.30 8.89
N VAL A 49 2.46 2.54 8.21
CA VAL A 49 3.41 1.50 7.82
C VAL A 49 4.51 1.41 8.88
N ARG A 50 4.86 0.19 9.31
CA ARG A 50 5.90 -0.06 10.30
C ARG A 50 6.95 -1.01 9.75
N LEU A 51 8.21 -0.70 10.01
CA LEU A 51 9.31 -1.64 9.79
C LEU A 51 9.48 -2.51 11.05
N ILE A 52 9.53 -3.82 10.87
CA ILE A 52 9.69 -4.80 11.95
C ILE A 52 10.79 -5.79 11.61
N TRP A 53 11.55 -6.21 12.61
CA TRP A 53 12.62 -7.19 12.49
C TRP A 53 12.76 -8.00 13.78
N PRO A 54 13.39 -9.19 13.74
CA PRO A 54 13.62 -9.98 14.95
C PRO A 54 14.41 -9.19 16.01
N ARG A 55 13.96 -9.31 17.27
CA ARG A 55 14.62 -8.64 18.40
C ARG A 55 15.95 -9.29 18.78
N HIS A 56 16.07 -10.58 18.54
CA HIS A 56 17.25 -11.39 18.86
C HIS A 56 17.84 -11.91 17.55
N ASP A 57 19.16 -11.85 17.46
CA ASP A 57 19.93 -12.26 16.28
C ASP A 57 19.46 -11.57 14.96
N PRO A 58 19.39 -10.22 14.91
CA PRO A 58 19.10 -9.54 13.67
C PRO A 58 20.25 -9.74 12.68
N HIS A 59 19.94 -9.73 11.39
CA HIS A 59 20.96 -9.76 10.34
C HIS A 59 21.91 -8.56 10.51
N PRO A 60 23.23 -8.71 10.30
CA PRO A 60 24.21 -7.61 10.50
C PRO A 60 23.90 -6.32 9.70
N ALA A 61 23.13 -6.43 8.62
CA ALA A 61 22.71 -5.30 7.79
C ALA A 61 21.40 -4.62 8.23
N THR A 62 20.76 -5.05 9.32
CA THR A 62 19.46 -4.50 9.75
C THR A 62 19.51 -2.99 9.97
N ASP A 63 20.51 -2.47 10.68
CA ASP A 63 20.61 -1.02 10.95
C ASP A 63 20.80 -0.20 9.67
N ALA A 64 21.60 -0.72 8.72
CA ALA A 64 21.80 -0.10 7.42
C ALA A 64 20.48 -0.06 6.61
N ALA A 65 19.72 -1.16 6.61
CA ALA A 65 18.44 -1.25 5.94
C ALA A 65 17.38 -0.31 6.57
N VAL A 66 17.33 -0.25 7.90
CA VAL A 66 16.43 0.67 8.63
C VAL A 66 16.73 2.12 8.26
N THR A 67 18.01 2.50 8.24
CA THR A 67 18.44 3.86 7.88
C THR A 67 18.02 4.19 6.46
N LEU A 68 18.37 3.35 5.49
CA LEU A 68 18.03 3.53 4.09
C LEU A 68 16.52 3.67 3.86
N LEU A 69 15.73 2.76 4.44
CA LEU A 69 14.27 2.77 4.27
C LEU A 69 13.64 4.01 4.93
N THR A 70 14.16 4.44 6.08
CA THR A 70 13.66 5.64 6.76
C THR A 70 13.90 6.88 5.91
N GLU A 71 15.08 7.01 5.29
CA GLU A 71 15.41 8.12 4.39
C GLU A 71 14.54 8.11 3.12
N LEU A 72 14.35 6.94 2.50
CA LEU A 72 13.54 6.82 1.27
C LEU A 72 12.07 7.18 1.46
N TYR A 73 11.52 6.95 2.67
CA TYR A 73 10.11 7.19 2.98
C TYR A 73 9.87 8.41 3.87
N GLN A 74 10.88 9.27 4.08
CA GLN A 74 10.67 10.55 4.74
C GLN A 74 9.70 11.42 3.92
N PRO A 75 8.64 11.99 4.54
CA PRO A 75 7.80 12.95 3.85
C PRO A 75 8.64 14.16 3.42
N PRO A 76 8.38 14.77 2.25
CA PRO A 76 8.98 16.05 1.91
C PRO A 76 8.68 17.08 2.99
N ARG A 77 9.68 17.92 3.32
CA ARG A 77 9.57 19.02 4.29
C ARG A 77 8.58 20.08 3.86
#